data_AF-A0A0N4YDH9-F1
#
_entry.id   AF-A0A0N4YDH9-F1
#
_cell.length_a   1.000
_cell.length_b   1.000
_cell.length_c   1.000
_cell.angle_alpha   90.00
_cell.angle_beta   90.00
_cell.angle_gamma   90.00
#
_symmetry.space_group_name_H-M   'P 1'
#
loop_
_entity.id
_entity.type
_entity.pdbx_description
1 polymer ?
#
loop_
_entity_poly.entity_id
_entity_poly.type
_entity_poly.pdbx_seq_one_letter_code
_entity_poly.pdbx_strand_id
1 'polypeptide(L)' 'MLEDPVVGGLVGTTLSCVIGEQFKRLRDGDRFYYENQGVFTPSQLVEIRKSTLARVICDNADHIELISQVSSMSSSL' A
#
# COMPACT_ATOMS: atom_id res chain seq x y z
N MET A 1 -22.86 -4.59 -2.18
CA MET A 1 -22.32 -3.87 -3.36
C MET A 1 -23.23 -4.19 -4.53
N LEU A 2 -23.56 -3.20 -5.38
CA LEU A 2 -24.53 -3.39 -6.48
C LEU A 2 -23.84 -3.87 -7.78
N GLU A 3 -22.59 -3.50 -7.97
CA GLU A 3 -21.75 -3.94 -9.08
C GLU A 3 -20.93 -5.16 -8.69
N ASP A 4 -20.76 -6.09 -9.62
CA ASP A 4 -19.82 -7.19 -9.46
C ASP A 4 -18.37 -6.66 -9.39
N PRO A 5 -17.50 -7.29 -8.58
CA PRO A 5 -16.10 -6.91 -8.51
C PRO A 5 -15.39 -6.98 -9.87
N VAL A 6 -14.50 -6.04 -10.14
CA VAL A 6 -13.58 -6.13 -11.28
C VAL A 6 -12.64 -7.33 -11.11
N VAL A 7 -12.10 -7.86 -12.21
CA VAL A 7 -11.18 -9.01 -12.18
C VAL A 7 -9.98 -8.71 -11.27
N GLY A 8 -9.78 -9.53 -10.23
CA GLY A 8 -8.71 -9.35 -9.26
C GLY A 8 -8.94 -8.24 -8.22
N GLY A 9 -10.10 -7.58 -8.24
CA GLY A 9 -10.47 -6.53 -7.29
C GLY A 9 -11.57 -6.98 -6.32
N LEU A 10 -11.87 -6.11 -5.35
CA LEU A 10 -12.89 -6.33 -4.33
C LEU A 10 -14.15 -5.48 -4.54
N VAL A 11 -14.11 -4.53 -5.46
CA VAL A 11 -15.18 -3.57 -5.73
C VAL A 11 -15.48 -3.49 -7.23
N GLY A 12 -16.70 -3.06 -7.56
CA GLY A 12 -17.09 -2.83 -8.95
C GLY A 12 -16.46 -1.58 -9.56
N THR A 13 -16.68 -1.43 -10.86
CA THR A 13 -16.08 -0.40 -11.73
C THR A 13 -16.21 1.01 -11.17
N THR A 14 -17.39 1.40 -10.70
CA THR A 14 -17.63 2.78 -10.24
C THR A 14 -16.78 3.09 -9.01
N LEU A 15 -16.78 2.19 -8.02
CA LEU A 15 -15.98 2.37 -6.81
C LEU A 15 -14.49 2.24 -7.07
N SER A 16 -14.06 1.36 -7.98
CA SER A 16 -12.66 1.26 -8.40
C SER A 16 -12.14 2.59 -8.96
N CYS A 17 -12.93 3.25 -9.82
CA CYS A 17 -12.60 4.56 -10.37
C CYS A 17 -12.50 5.64 -9.29
N VAL A 18 -13.53 5.76 -8.44
CA VAL A 18 -13.57 6.80 -7.39
C VAL A 18 -12.45 6.62 -6.38
N ILE A 19 -12.21 5.39 -5.91
CA ILE A 19 -11.15 5.08 -4.94
C ILE A 19 -9.79 5.31 -5.57
N GLY A 20 -9.55 4.81 -6.79
CA GLY A 20 -8.28 4.95 -7.48
C GLY A 20 -7.90 6.41 -7.73
N GLU A 21 -8.85 7.22 -8.23
CA GLU A 21 -8.61 8.64 -8.46
C GLU A 21 -8.37 9.40 -7.14
N GLN A 22 -9.07 9.05 -6.07
CA GLN A 22 -8.87 9.68 -4.77
C GLN A 22 -7.49 9.38 -4.20
N PHE A 23 -7.02 8.12 -4.23
CA PHE A 23 -5.68 7.76 -3.74
C PHE A 23 -4.57 8.33 -4.62
N LYS A 24 -4.77 8.41 -5.94
CA LYS A 24 -3.83 9.09 -6.84
C LYS A 24 -3.65 10.56 -6.46
N ARG A 25 -4.75 11.29 -6.24
CA ARG A 25 -4.68 12.70 -5.83
C ARG A 25 -4.04 12.89 -4.46
N LEU A 26 -4.30 11.99 -3.52
CA LEU A 26 -3.65 12.02 -2.20
C LEU A 26 -2.14 11.82 -2.32
N ARG A 27 -1.69 10.88 -3.17
CA ARG A 27 -0.27 10.62 -3.41
C ARG A 27 0.41 11.79 -4.15
N ASP A 28 -0.11 12.13 -5.32
CA ASP A 28 0.53 13.09 -6.24
C ASP A 28 0.44 14.53 -5.70
N GLY A 29 -0.57 14.83 -4.88
CA GLY A 29 -0.79 16.15 -4.28
C GLY A 29 -0.08 16.35 -2.93
N ASP A 30 0.48 15.30 -2.33
CA ASP A 30 1.19 15.40 -1.05
C ASP A 30 2.67 15.75 -1.27
N ARG A 31 3.05 16.97 -0.90
CA ARG A 31 4.44 17.43 -0.93
C ARG A 31 5.38 16.52 -0.12
N PHE A 32 4.87 15.91 0.94
CA PHE A 32 5.61 15.03 1.85
C PHE A 32 5.43 13.55 1.55
N TYR A 33 4.83 13.18 0.41
CA TYR A 33 4.77 11.79 0.00
C TYR A 33 6.18 11.19 0.01
N TYR A 34 6.35 10.03 0.66
CA TYR A 34 7.66 9.56 1.09
C TYR A 34 8.66 9.33 -0.05
N GLU A 35 8.20 9.07 -1.28
CA GLU A 35 9.09 8.87 -2.43
C GLU A 35 9.49 10.18 -3.14
N ASN A 36 8.93 11.33 -2.73
CA ASN A 36 9.30 12.61 -3.32
C ASN A 36 10.74 12.98 -2.97
N GLN A 37 11.42 13.61 -3.94
CA GLN A 37 12.80 14.04 -3.77
C GLN A 37 12.93 15.02 -2.60
N GLY A 38 13.93 14.79 -1.76
CA GLY A 38 14.22 15.64 -0.60
C GLY A 38 13.38 15.35 0.65
N VAL A 39 12.41 14.42 0.61
CA VAL A 39 11.71 13.96 1.82
C VAL A 39 12.58 12.99 2.62
N PHE A 40 13.18 12.00 1.93
CA PHE A 40 14.11 11.04 2.51
C PHE A 40 15.39 10.92 1.65
N THR A 41 16.50 10.52 2.27
CA THR A 41 17.71 10.16 1.53
C THR A 41 17.52 8.84 0.78
N PRO A 42 18.33 8.55 -0.26
CA PRO A 42 18.25 7.27 -0.96
C PRO A 42 18.45 6.06 -0.03
N SER A 43 19.34 6.16 0.96
CA SER A 43 19.57 5.09 1.94
C SER A 43 18.37 4.89 2.87
N GLN A 44 17.71 5.98 3.31
CA GLN A 44 16.48 5.88 4.10
C GLN A 44 15.34 5.23 3.30
N LEU A 45 15.20 5.56 2.02
CA LEU A 45 14.18 4.93 1.14
C LEU A 45 14.40 3.42 0.99
N VAL A 46 15.66 2.98 0.90
CA VAL A 46 15.99 1.54 0.86
C VAL A 46 15.53 0.84 2.15
N GLU A 47 15.70 1.46 3.32
CA GLU A 47 15.22 0.88 4.58
C GLU A 47 13.69 0.92 4.70
N ILE A 48 13.05 2.02 4.32
CA ILE A 48 11.58 2.15 4.37
C ILE A 48 10.92 1.05 3.52
N ARG A 49 11.45 0.76 2.33
CA ARG A 49 10.93 -0.29 1.43
C ARG A 49 11.03 -1.71 1.97
N LYS A 50 11.86 -1.97 2.98
CA LYS A 50 11.93 -3.27 3.66
C LYS A 50 10.80 -3.46 4.69
N SER A 51 10.04 -2.41 4.99
CA SER A 51 8.98 -2.45 5.99
C SER A 51 7.78 -3.23 5.47
N THR A 52 7.18 -4.03 6.34
CA THR A 52 5.93 -4.76 6.07
C THR A 52 4.99 -4.58 7.24
N LEU A 53 3.67 -4.62 7.01
CA LEU A 53 2.69 -4.53 8.10
C LEU A 53 2.88 -5.68 9.11
N ALA A 54 3.19 -6.88 8.63
CA ALA A 54 3.49 -8.03 9.47
C ALA A 54 4.67 -7.76 10.42
N ARG A 55 5.76 -7.15 9.93
CA ARG A 55 6.88 -6.76 10.80
C ARG A 55 6.45 -5.73 11.85
N VAL A 56 5.69 -4.71 11.46
CA VAL A 56 5.17 -3.70 12.41
C VAL A 56 4.34 -4.36 13.51
N ILE A 57 3.48 -5.32 13.17
CA ILE A 57 2.66 -6.01 14.18
C ILE A 57 3.54 -6.91 15.06
N CYS A 58 4.44 -7.72 14.49
CA CYS A 58 5.32 -8.59 15.29
C CYS A 58 6.21 -7.79 16.26
N ASP A 59 6.68 -6.61 15.84
CA ASP A 59 7.54 -5.76 16.67
C ASP A 59 6.77 -5.08 17.84
N ASN A 60 5.43 -5.03 17.78
CA ASN A 60 4.61 -4.22 18.70
C ASN A 60 3.46 -4.97 19.41
N ALA A 61 3.18 -6.22 19.05
CA ALA A 61 2.09 -7.01 19.63
C ALA A 61 2.61 -8.16 20.49
N ASP A 62 1.93 -8.43 21.60
CA ASP A 62 2.26 -9.54 22.48
C ASP A 62 1.78 -10.88 21.88
N HIS A 63 2.57 -11.93 22.09
CA HIS A 63 2.23 -13.31 21.76
C HIS A 63 1.89 -13.59 20.28
N ILE A 64 2.41 -12.78 19.35
CA ILE A 64 2.32 -13.03 17.92
C ILE A 64 3.69 -13.48 17.40
N GLU A 65 3.82 -14.78 17.09
CA GLU A 65 5.08 -15.36 16.62
C GLU A 65 5.24 -15.29 15.10
N LEU A 66 4.13 -15.36 14.34
CA LEU A 66 4.16 -15.41 12.89
C LEU A 66 2.93 -14.74 12.27
N ILE A 67 3.16 -13.80 11.36
CA ILE A 67 2.15 -13.28 10.44
C ILE A 67 2.63 -13.56 9.02
N SER A 68 1.80 -14.24 8.23
CA SER A 68 2.10 -14.47 6.83
C SER A 68 2.11 -13.15 6.06
N GLN A 69 3.14 -12.98 5.23
CA GLN A 69 3.14 -11.87 4.27
C GLN A 69 2.07 -12.15 3.22
N VAL A 70 1.25 -11.14 2.91
CA VAL A 70 0.40 -11.20 1.72
C VAL A 70 1.37 -11.30 0.54
N SER A 71 1.34 -12.42 -0.20
CA SER A 71 2.10 -12.50 -1.44
C SER A 71 1.60 -11.35 -2.31
N SER A 72 2.51 -10.45 -2.68
CA SER A 72 2.22 -9.36 -3.59
C SER A 72 1.40 -9.93 -4.75
N MET A 73 0.17 -9.44 -4.95
CA MET A 73 -0.47 -9.58 -6.25
C MET A 73 0.53 -8.97 -7.23
N SER A 74 1.22 -9.84 -7.97
CA SER A 74 2.14 -9.44 -9.03
C SER A 74 1.32 -8.55 -9.95
N SER A 75 1.51 -7.24 -9.79
CA SER A 75 1.01 -6.26 -10.73
C SER A 75 1.88 -6.46 -11.95
N SER A 76 1.44 -7.34 -12.86
CA SER A 76 1.89 -7.35 -14.23
C SER A 76 1.47 -5.99 -14.82
N LEU A 77 2.37 -5.03 -14.70
CA LEU A 77 2.57 -4.04 -15.76
C LEU A 77 3.46 -4.68 -16.82
#